data_AF-A0A844AJX3-F1
#
_entry.id   AF-A0A844AJX3-F1
#
_cell.length_a   1.000
_cell.length_b   1.000
_cell.length_c   1.000
_cell.angle_alpha   90.00
_cell.angle_beta   90.00
_cell.angle_gamma   90.00
#
_symmetry.space_group_name_H-M   'P 1'
#
loop_
_entity.id
_entity.type
_entity.pdbx_description
1 polymer ?
#
loop_
_entity_poly.entity_id
_entity_poly.type
_entity_poly.pdbx_seq_one_letter_code
_entity_poly.pdbx_strand_id
1 'polypeptide(L)'
;MQNLIELQNTAFTAIGPSRIAALSLMALLSDTSNSENAQKTFQLSATRLENAHTMLGTRLPELLKKLEHSFPRILEEQRLACIEVLEPLLKIIKAANGDVTSLPSPNPEFANHCLYVLEPKLTDFLTAMTQNLLDTQKTRNLDREKEMLEAISDAESVGRNIQLIAFNASIEAARIGDMGKGFAVIATEIRELSGKTQVLLDDIAGFLRH
;
A
#
# COMPACT_ATOMS: atom_id res chain seq x y z
N MET A 1 5.43 1.89 -9.16
CA MET A 1 5.26 0.54 -8.57
C MET A 1 4.25 0.70 -7.46
N GLN A 2 3.07 0.08 -7.57
CA GLN A 2 2.03 0.23 -6.54
C GLN A 2 2.59 -0.23 -5.19
N ASN A 3 2.43 0.58 -4.14
CA ASN A 3 2.84 0.23 -2.78
C ASN A 3 1.60 -0.10 -1.91
N LEU A 4 1.80 -0.59 -0.69
CA LEU A 4 0.67 -0.98 0.18
C LEU A 4 -0.20 0.24 0.56
N ILE A 5 0.33 1.46 0.52
CA ILE A 5 -0.41 2.70 0.78
C ILE A 5 -1.39 3.00 -0.36
N GLU A 6 -0.94 2.86 -1.62
CA GLU A 6 -1.82 3.01 -2.78
C GLU A 6 -2.93 1.96 -2.80
N LEU A 7 -2.61 0.71 -2.42
CA LEU A 7 -3.60 -0.35 -2.26
C LEU A 7 -4.61 0.01 -1.15
N GLN A 8 -4.13 0.47 0.01
CA GLN A 8 -4.97 0.90 1.13
C GLN A 8 -5.94 2.01 0.69
N ASN A 9 -5.45 3.05 0.02
CA ASN A 9 -6.27 4.15 -0.50
C ASN A 9 -7.31 3.66 -1.52
N THR A 10 -6.90 2.77 -2.44
CA THR A 10 -7.80 2.20 -3.45
C THR A 10 -8.91 1.37 -2.82
N ALA A 11 -8.58 0.54 -1.83
CA ALA A 11 -9.56 -0.27 -1.11
C ALA A 11 -10.50 0.61 -0.27
N PHE A 12 -9.96 1.58 0.46
CA PHE A 12 -10.72 2.50 1.30
C PHE A 12 -11.73 3.32 0.48
N THR A 13 -11.32 3.87 -0.66
CA THR A 13 -12.19 4.66 -1.54
C THR A 13 -13.29 3.84 -2.21
N ALA A 14 -13.06 2.54 -2.45
CA ALA A 14 -14.08 1.65 -3.00
C ALA A 14 -15.07 1.16 -1.94
N ILE A 15 -14.59 0.85 -0.72
CA ILE A 15 -15.39 0.22 0.32
C ILE A 15 -16.09 1.25 1.21
N GLY A 16 -15.40 2.31 1.63
CA GLY A 16 -15.91 3.32 2.57
C GLY A 16 -17.28 3.91 2.19
N PRO A 17 -17.50 4.33 0.93
CA PRO A 17 -18.78 4.91 0.51
C PRO A 17 -19.99 3.97 0.60
N SER A 18 -19.78 2.65 0.72
CA SER A 18 -20.86 1.67 0.80
C SER A 18 -21.69 1.78 2.08
N ARG A 19 -21.10 2.27 3.19
CA ARG A 19 -21.83 2.57 4.44
C ARG A 19 -22.89 3.64 4.22
N ILE A 20 -22.52 4.73 3.57
CA ILE A 20 -23.45 5.82 3.22
C ILE A 20 -24.48 5.30 2.22
N ALA A 21 -24.07 4.53 1.22
CA ALA A 21 -24.98 3.93 0.25
C ALA A 21 -26.03 3.01 0.89
N ALA A 22 -25.65 2.23 1.91
CA ALA A 22 -26.57 1.39 2.67
C ALA A 22 -27.64 2.23 3.41
N LEU A 23 -27.23 3.34 4.03
CA LEU A 23 -28.16 4.27 4.69
C LEU A 23 -29.05 5.01 3.69
N SER A 24 -28.50 5.42 2.54
CA SER A 24 -29.30 6.01 1.45
C SER A 24 -30.34 5.03 0.91
N LEU A 25 -29.97 3.76 0.74
CA LEU A 25 -30.90 2.71 0.33
C LEU A 25 -32.00 2.47 1.38
N MET A 26 -31.66 2.50 2.67
CA MET A 26 -32.61 2.44 3.78
C MET A 26 -33.60 3.62 3.77
N ALA A 27 -33.12 4.84 3.50
CA ALA A 27 -33.96 6.01 3.39
C ALA A 27 -34.93 5.92 2.20
N LEU A 28 -34.46 5.45 1.05
CA LEU A 28 -35.29 5.24 -0.15
C LEU A 28 -36.40 4.21 0.06
N LEU A 29 -36.16 3.18 0.87
CA LEU A 29 -37.20 2.22 1.27
C LEU A 29 -38.31 2.85 2.12
N SER A 30 -38.02 3.95 2.81
CA SER A 30 -38.98 4.64 3.66
C SER A 30 -39.79 5.70 2.90
N ASP A 31 -39.26 6.20 1.79
CA ASP A 31 -39.89 7.19 0.90
C ASP A 31 -39.63 6.82 -0.56
N THR A 32 -40.49 5.98 -1.12
CA THR A 32 -40.42 5.50 -2.51
C THR A 32 -41.01 6.48 -3.51
N SER A 33 -41.05 7.78 -3.20
CA SER A 33 -41.51 8.78 -4.16
C SER A 33 -40.64 8.72 -5.42
N ASN A 34 -41.26 8.44 -6.56
CA ASN A 34 -40.56 8.34 -7.84
C ASN A 34 -40.16 9.74 -8.31
N SER A 35 -39.05 10.23 -7.78
CA SER A 35 -38.40 11.46 -8.20
C SER A 35 -37.10 11.13 -8.95
N GLU A 36 -36.73 12.01 -9.88
CA GLU A 36 -35.45 11.91 -10.58
C GLU A 36 -34.26 11.81 -9.59
N ASN A 37 -34.37 12.48 -8.45
CA ASN A 37 -33.38 12.44 -7.38
C ASN A 37 -33.34 11.10 -6.64
N ALA A 38 -34.50 10.49 -6.36
CA ALA A 38 -34.58 9.16 -5.75
C ALA A 38 -33.93 8.11 -6.65
N GLN A 39 -34.22 8.17 -7.95
CA GLN A 39 -33.64 7.28 -8.96
C GLN A 39 -32.11 7.43 -9.06
N LYS A 40 -31.58 8.66 -9.11
CA LYS A 40 -30.12 8.92 -9.09
C LYS A 40 -29.47 8.41 -7.80
N THR A 41 -30.11 8.63 -6.66
CA THR A 41 -29.63 8.17 -5.34
C THR A 41 -29.58 6.65 -5.28
N PHE A 42 -30.60 5.97 -5.82
CA PHE A 42 -30.64 4.52 -5.90
C PHE A 42 -29.49 3.99 -6.76
N GLN A 43 -29.31 4.50 -7.98
CA GLN A 43 -28.24 4.07 -8.89
C GLN A 43 -26.83 4.28 -8.30
N LEU A 44 -26.61 5.44 -7.66
CA LEU A 44 -25.33 5.72 -7.00
C LEU A 44 -25.09 4.78 -5.82
N SER A 45 -26.14 4.49 -5.04
CA SER A 45 -26.05 3.58 -3.89
C SER A 45 -25.76 2.15 -4.34
N ALA A 46 -26.47 1.67 -5.37
CA ALA A 46 -26.24 0.38 -6.00
C ALA A 46 -24.79 0.23 -6.48
N THR A 47 -24.31 1.20 -7.26
CA THR A 47 -22.93 1.23 -7.77
C THR A 47 -21.90 1.17 -6.65
N ARG A 48 -22.09 1.92 -5.55
CA ARG A 48 -21.16 1.92 -4.41
C ARG A 48 -21.14 0.58 -3.68
N LEU A 49 -22.30 -0.05 -3.49
CA LEU A 49 -22.42 -1.35 -2.84
C LEU A 49 -21.79 -2.46 -3.70
N GLU A 50 -22.02 -2.44 -5.01
CA GLU A 50 -21.40 -3.36 -5.97
C GLU A 50 -19.88 -3.20 -6.04
N ASN A 51 -19.40 -1.96 -6.06
CA ASN A 51 -17.96 -1.66 -6.05
C ASN A 51 -17.29 -2.15 -4.78
N ALA A 52 -17.91 -1.94 -3.61
CA ALA A 52 -17.39 -2.44 -2.34
C ALA A 52 -17.33 -3.97 -2.32
N HIS A 53 -18.39 -4.64 -2.77
CA HIS A 53 -18.43 -6.10 -2.84
C HIS A 53 -17.39 -6.66 -3.82
N THR A 54 -17.24 -6.04 -4.99
CA THR A 54 -16.21 -6.43 -5.97
C THR A 54 -14.80 -6.17 -5.44
N MET A 55 -14.59 -5.03 -4.78
CA MET A 55 -13.31 -4.73 -4.14
C MET A 55 -12.96 -5.79 -3.11
N LEU A 56 -13.87 -6.05 -2.17
CA LEU A 56 -13.67 -7.05 -1.13
C LEU A 56 -13.44 -8.43 -1.72
N GLY A 57 -14.29 -8.87 -2.67
CA GLY A 57 -14.31 -10.23 -3.18
C GLY A 57 -13.15 -10.61 -4.10
N THR A 58 -12.80 -9.76 -5.07
CA THR A 58 -11.86 -10.12 -6.14
C THR A 58 -10.68 -9.17 -6.21
N ARG A 59 -10.93 -7.87 -6.26
CA ARG A 59 -9.89 -6.89 -6.60
C ARG A 59 -8.85 -6.72 -5.50
N LEU A 60 -9.26 -6.71 -4.23
CA LEU A 60 -8.34 -6.59 -3.10
C LEU A 60 -7.41 -7.82 -2.99
N PRO A 61 -7.91 -9.08 -3.01
CA PRO A 61 -7.04 -10.26 -3.06
C PRO A 61 -6.05 -10.26 -4.24
N GLU A 62 -6.48 -9.85 -5.44
CA GLU A 62 -5.60 -9.76 -6.60
C GLU A 62 -4.48 -8.73 -6.41
N LEU A 63 -4.81 -7.55 -5.87
CA LEU A 63 -3.83 -6.50 -5.58
C LEU A 63 -2.86 -6.93 -4.49
N LEU A 64 -3.33 -7.58 -3.43
CA LEU A 64 -2.48 -8.14 -2.37
C LEU A 64 -1.50 -9.16 -2.92
N LYS A 65 -1.97 -10.09 -3.76
CA LYS A 65 -1.13 -11.09 -4.42
C LYS A 65 -0.04 -10.45 -5.30
N LYS A 66 -0.38 -9.39 -6.06
CA LYS A 66 0.60 -8.65 -6.88
C LYS A 66 1.69 -7.96 -6.04
N LEU A 67 1.40 -7.64 -4.79
CA LEU A 67 2.34 -7.01 -3.85
C LEU A 67 3.04 -8.02 -2.93
N GLU A 68 2.87 -9.31 -3.21
CA GLU A 68 3.37 -10.42 -2.39
C GLU A 68 3.01 -10.23 -0.92
N HIS A 69 1.78 -9.76 -0.67
CA HIS A 69 1.24 -9.55 0.66
C HIS A 69 0.03 -10.44 0.88
N SER A 70 -0.19 -10.84 2.13
CA SER A 70 -1.37 -11.57 2.55
C SER A 70 -1.86 -11.01 3.86
N PHE A 71 -3.18 -10.97 4.03
CA PHE A 71 -3.74 -10.55 5.30
C PHE A 71 -3.55 -11.63 6.37
N PRO A 72 -3.33 -11.23 7.64
CA PRO A 72 -3.47 -12.13 8.77
C PRO A 72 -4.85 -12.79 8.78
N ARG A 73 -4.94 -14.01 9.30
CA ARG A 73 -6.18 -14.81 9.30
C ARG A 73 -7.40 -14.03 9.79
N ILE A 74 -7.26 -13.30 10.90
CA ILE A 74 -8.36 -12.52 11.49
C ILE A 74 -8.84 -11.41 10.56
N LEU A 75 -7.93 -10.70 9.88
CA LEU A 75 -8.29 -9.63 8.95
C LEU A 75 -8.93 -10.19 7.68
N GLU A 76 -8.50 -11.37 7.24
CA GLU A 76 -9.13 -12.07 6.12
C GLU A 76 -10.54 -12.58 6.47
N GLU A 77 -10.74 -13.10 7.69
CA GLU A 77 -12.07 -13.44 8.22
C GLU A 77 -12.98 -12.19 8.27
N GLN A 78 -12.46 -11.04 8.71
CA GLN A 78 -13.20 -9.77 8.70
C GLN A 78 -13.56 -9.32 7.27
N ARG A 79 -12.64 -9.47 6.31
CA ARG A 79 -12.89 -9.17 4.89
C ARG A 79 -14.05 -10.01 4.34
N LEU A 80 -14.04 -11.31 4.61
CA LEU A 80 -15.09 -12.23 4.17
C LEU A 80 -16.43 -11.92 4.84
N ALA A 81 -16.43 -11.62 6.15
CA ALA A 81 -17.64 -11.20 6.85
C ALA A 81 -18.22 -9.89 6.28
N CYS A 82 -17.39 -8.97 5.76
CA CYS A 82 -17.87 -7.77 5.07
C CYS A 82 -18.62 -8.11 3.78
N ILE A 83 -18.21 -9.15 3.05
CA ILE A 83 -18.90 -9.62 1.83
C ILE A 83 -20.27 -10.15 2.21
N GLU A 84 -20.34 -11.03 3.21
CA GLU A 84 -21.59 -11.64 3.67
C GLU A 84 -22.64 -10.59 4.05
N VAL A 85 -22.24 -9.52 4.75
CA VAL A 85 -23.19 -8.47 5.15
C VAL A 85 -23.59 -7.52 4.03
N LEU A 86 -22.87 -7.49 2.91
CA LEU A 86 -23.29 -6.76 1.71
C LEU A 86 -24.33 -7.54 0.89
N GLU A 87 -24.36 -8.87 0.98
CA GLU A 87 -25.23 -9.71 0.14
C GLU A 87 -26.73 -9.38 0.24
N PRO A 88 -27.33 -9.13 1.43
CA PRO A 88 -28.75 -8.81 1.52
C PRO A 88 -29.10 -7.53 0.75
N LEU A 89 -28.24 -6.50 0.78
CA LEU A 89 -28.44 -5.26 0.06
C LEU A 89 -28.35 -5.48 -1.45
N LEU A 90 -27.36 -6.26 -1.90
CA LEU A 90 -27.19 -6.58 -3.31
C LEU A 90 -28.35 -7.41 -3.86
N LYS A 91 -28.94 -8.30 -3.05
CA LYS A 91 -30.16 -9.02 -3.44
C LYS A 91 -31.33 -8.08 -3.68
N ILE A 92 -31.53 -7.08 -2.82
CA ILE A 92 -32.57 -6.04 -2.99
C ILE A 92 -32.30 -5.21 -4.25
N ILE A 93 -31.07 -4.75 -4.45
CA ILE A 93 -30.68 -3.98 -5.64
C ILE A 93 -30.94 -4.76 -6.93
N LYS A 94 -30.55 -6.04 -6.96
CA LYS A 94 -30.78 -6.92 -8.11
C LYS A 94 -32.26 -7.16 -8.37
N ALA A 95 -33.06 -7.36 -7.31
CA ALA A 95 -34.50 -7.54 -7.43
C ALA A 95 -35.22 -6.30 -7.97
N ALA A 96 -34.76 -5.10 -7.58
CA ALA A 96 -35.28 -3.84 -8.08
C ALA A 96 -34.91 -3.55 -9.55
N ASN A 97 -33.96 -4.27 -10.13
CA ASN A 97 -33.58 -4.21 -11.55
C ASN A 97 -33.37 -2.79 -12.10
N GLY A 98 -32.74 -1.92 -11.31
CA GLY A 98 -32.46 -0.54 -11.72
C GLY A 98 -33.62 0.44 -11.52
N ASP A 99 -34.77 0.02 -10.99
CA ASP A 99 -35.95 0.86 -10.77
C ASP A 99 -36.21 1.05 -9.27
N VAL A 100 -36.15 2.31 -8.79
CA VAL A 100 -36.38 2.65 -7.38
C VAL A 100 -37.79 2.29 -6.90
N THR A 101 -38.79 2.25 -7.79
CA THR A 101 -40.18 1.92 -7.43
C THR A 101 -40.39 0.43 -7.19
N SER A 102 -39.45 -0.40 -7.65
CA SER A 102 -39.45 -1.86 -7.44
C SER A 102 -38.78 -2.27 -6.12
N LEU A 103 -38.38 -1.30 -5.29
CA LEU A 103 -37.87 -1.57 -3.95
C LEU A 103 -38.98 -2.16 -3.05
N PRO A 104 -38.63 -3.11 -2.16
CA PRO A 104 -39.59 -3.69 -1.24
C PRO A 104 -40.12 -2.67 -0.23
N SER A 105 -41.23 -2.97 0.43
CA SER A 105 -41.73 -2.17 1.55
C SER A 105 -40.70 -2.08 2.69
N PRO A 106 -40.66 -0.98 3.45
CA PRO A 106 -39.69 -0.80 4.52
C PRO A 106 -39.78 -1.95 5.55
N ASN A 107 -38.63 -2.55 5.86
CA ASN A 107 -38.50 -3.65 6.82
C ASN A 107 -37.59 -3.20 8.00
N PRO A 108 -38.06 -3.25 9.26
CA PRO A 108 -37.24 -2.95 10.44
C PRO A 108 -35.93 -3.76 10.51
N GLU A 109 -35.95 -5.02 10.06
CA GLU A 109 -34.76 -5.88 10.03
C GLU A 109 -33.70 -5.34 9.06
N PHE A 110 -34.13 -4.73 7.94
CA PHE A 110 -33.21 -4.12 6.99
C PHE A 110 -32.53 -2.88 7.57
N ALA A 111 -33.29 -2.03 8.27
CA ALA A 111 -32.73 -0.87 8.95
C ALA A 111 -31.72 -1.29 10.03
N ASN A 112 -32.06 -2.30 10.83
CA ASN A 112 -31.16 -2.87 11.84
C ASN A 112 -29.89 -3.44 11.20
N HIS A 113 -30.01 -4.13 10.07
CA HIS A 113 -28.86 -4.67 9.34
C HIS A 113 -27.93 -3.56 8.83
N CYS A 114 -28.47 -2.49 8.24
CA CYS A 114 -27.66 -1.36 7.77
C CYS A 114 -26.92 -0.65 8.92
N LEU A 115 -27.63 -0.38 10.03
CA LEU A 115 -27.12 0.43 11.13
C LEU A 115 -26.20 -0.33 12.08
N TYR A 116 -26.57 -1.56 12.45
CA TYR A 116 -25.93 -2.28 13.56
C TYR A 116 -25.11 -3.50 13.12
N VAL A 117 -25.19 -3.89 11.85
CA VAL A 117 -24.46 -5.04 11.32
C VAL A 117 -23.45 -4.62 10.27
N LEU A 118 -23.91 -3.97 9.20
CA LEU A 118 -23.09 -3.59 8.06
C LEU A 118 -22.12 -2.46 8.40
N GLU A 119 -22.62 -1.37 8.99
CA GLU A 119 -21.82 -0.20 9.33
C GLU A 119 -20.62 -0.55 10.23
N PRO A 120 -20.79 -1.21 11.39
CA PRO A 120 -19.67 -1.49 12.28
C PRO A 120 -18.68 -2.46 11.65
N LYS A 121 -19.14 -3.52 10.96
CA LYS A 121 -18.24 -4.49 10.33
C LYS A 121 -17.34 -3.86 9.26
N LEU A 122 -17.90 -3.00 8.41
CA LEU A 122 -17.10 -2.30 7.40
C LEU A 122 -16.13 -1.31 8.04
N THR A 123 -16.53 -0.62 9.10
CA THR A 123 -15.66 0.30 9.85
C THR A 123 -14.50 -0.42 10.51
N ASP A 124 -14.78 -1.54 11.19
CA ASP A 124 -13.78 -2.36 11.87
C ASP A 124 -12.77 -2.91 10.87
N PHE A 125 -13.26 -3.48 9.76
CA PHE A 125 -12.40 -3.98 8.69
C PHE A 125 -11.53 -2.87 8.07
N LEU A 126 -12.11 -1.72 7.72
CA LEU A 126 -11.35 -0.61 7.11
C LEU A 126 -10.28 -0.07 8.04
N THR A 127 -10.57 0.02 9.34
CA THR A 127 -9.62 0.46 10.37
C THR A 127 -8.48 -0.56 10.51
N ALA A 128 -8.82 -1.84 10.68
CA ALA A 128 -7.85 -2.92 10.83
C ALA A 128 -6.98 -3.10 9.58
N MET A 129 -7.57 -3.02 8.39
CA MET A 129 -6.85 -3.07 7.11
C MET A 129 -5.88 -1.91 6.98
N THR A 130 -6.34 -0.68 7.28
CA THR A 130 -5.49 0.51 7.19
C THR A 130 -4.29 0.39 8.13
N GLN A 131 -4.53 0.00 9.38
CA GLN A 131 -3.45 -0.21 10.34
C GLN A 131 -2.46 -1.29 9.86
N ASN A 132 -2.97 -2.45 9.44
CA ASN A 132 -2.12 -3.56 8.98
C ASN A 132 -1.24 -3.18 7.79
N LEU A 133 -1.81 -2.52 6.77
CA LEU A 133 -1.09 -2.14 5.56
C LEU A 133 -0.05 -1.05 5.81
N LEU A 134 -0.38 -0.05 6.64
CA LEU A 134 0.56 1.01 7.00
C LEU A 134 1.71 0.48 7.85
N ASP A 135 1.43 -0.36 8.85
CA ASP A 135 2.47 -0.98 9.69
C ASP A 135 3.39 -1.87 8.85
N THR A 136 2.82 -2.70 7.98
CA THR A 136 3.59 -3.56 7.08
C THR A 136 4.48 -2.74 6.14
N GLN A 137 3.95 -1.66 5.56
CA GLN A 137 4.75 -0.79 4.69
C GLN A 137 5.88 -0.10 5.46
N LYS A 138 5.61 0.35 6.69
CA LYS A 138 6.61 0.96 7.56
C LYS A 138 7.75 -0.02 7.85
N THR A 139 7.42 -1.25 8.24
CA THR A 139 8.43 -2.30 8.46
C THR A 139 9.25 -2.58 7.20
N ARG A 140 8.60 -2.74 6.03
CA ARG A 140 9.31 -2.93 4.75
C ARG A 140 10.27 -1.79 4.42
N ASN A 141 9.90 -0.55 4.75
CA ASN A 141 10.77 0.60 4.52
C ASN A 141 11.98 0.59 5.47
N LEU A 142 11.78 0.28 6.75
CA LEU A 142 12.85 0.17 7.74
C LEU A 142 13.84 -0.95 7.40
N ASP A 143 13.34 -2.10 6.95
CA ASP A 143 14.18 -3.23 6.54
C ASP A 143 15.05 -2.85 5.34
N ARG A 144 14.47 -2.17 4.33
CA ARG A 144 15.20 -1.66 3.16
C ARG A 144 16.25 -0.62 3.53
N GLU A 145 15.93 0.28 4.45
CA GLU A 145 16.87 1.29 4.95
C GLU A 145 18.07 0.60 5.60
N LYS A 146 17.83 -0.42 6.43
CA LYS A 146 18.87 -1.22 7.07
C LYS A 146 19.74 -1.96 6.05
N GLU A 147 19.13 -2.65 5.09
CA GLU A 147 19.87 -3.35 4.01
C GLU A 147 20.74 -2.37 3.20
N MET A 148 20.25 -1.16 2.95
CA MET A 148 21.01 -0.15 2.23
C MET A 148 22.18 0.38 3.04
N LEU A 149 22.01 0.60 4.35
CA LEU A 149 23.11 0.98 5.24
C LEU A 149 24.18 -0.12 5.34
N GLU A 150 23.78 -1.39 5.37
CA GLU A 150 24.71 -2.52 5.34
C GLU A 150 25.51 -2.53 4.03
N ALA A 151 24.85 -2.38 2.87
CA ALA A 151 25.51 -2.30 1.57
C ALA A 151 26.48 -1.11 1.46
N ILE A 152 26.13 0.05 2.03
CA ILE A 152 27.01 1.22 2.09
C ILE A 152 28.25 0.91 2.94
N SER A 153 28.08 0.27 4.10
CA SER A 153 29.20 -0.11 4.96
C SER A 153 30.18 -1.07 4.27
N ASP A 154 29.64 -2.04 3.52
CA ASP A 154 30.45 -2.95 2.70
C ASP A 154 31.19 -2.18 1.60
N ALA A 155 30.53 -1.26 0.92
CA ALA A 155 31.14 -0.42 -0.12
C ALA A 155 32.26 0.48 0.44
N GLU A 156 32.09 1.05 1.63
CA GLU A 156 33.15 1.80 2.31
C GLU A 156 34.36 0.90 2.62
N SER A 157 34.12 -0.33 3.08
CA SER A 157 35.17 -1.31 3.35
C SER A 157 35.97 -1.63 2.09
N VAL A 158 35.29 -1.84 0.96
CA VAL A 158 35.92 -2.01 -0.35
C VAL A 158 36.70 -0.75 -0.74
N GLY A 159 36.14 0.44 -0.57
CA GLY A 159 36.81 1.70 -0.85
C GLY A 159 38.10 1.88 -0.04
N ARG A 160 38.10 1.52 1.26
CA ARG A 160 39.29 1.51 2.12
C ARG A 160 40.35 0.52 1.60
N ASN A 161 39.95 -0.67 1.17
CA ASN A 161 40.87 -1.65 0.60
C ASN A 161 41.51 -1.15 -0.71
N ILE A 162 40.73 -0.53 -1.61
CA ILE A 162 41.26 0.06 -2.84
C ILE A 162 42.26 1.17 -2.49
N GLN A 163 41.96 2.00 -1.50
CA GLN A 163 42.86 3.07 -1.06
C GLN A 163 44.19 2.52 -0.51
N LEU A 164 44.15 1.40 0.23
CA LEU A 164 45.35 0.70 0.70
C LEU A 164 46.16 0.08 -0.44
N ILE A 165 45.49 -0.54 -1.43
CA ILE A 165 46.16 -1.09 -2.62
C ILE A 165 46.86 0.02 -3.40
N ALA A 166 46.18 1.15 -3.61
CA ALA A 166 46.75 2.32 -4.26
C ALA A 166 47.96 2.87 -3.50
N PHE A 167 47.86 2.97 -2.17
CA PHE A 167 48.99 3.39 -1.33
C PHE A 167 50.20 2.46 -1.46
N ASN A 168 50.00 1.14 -1.41
CA ASN A 168 51.07 0.17 -1.59
C ASN A 168 51.69 0.25 -2.99
N ALA A 169 50.87 0.48 -4.03
CA ALA A 169 51.34 0.68 -5.39
C ALA A 169 52.17 1.97 -5.53
N SER A 170 51.79 3.07 -4.86
CA SER A 170 52.59 4.30 -4.81
C SER A 170 53.96 4.07 -4.16
N ILE A 171 54.02 3.28 -3.08
CA ILE A 171 55.29 2.93 -2.42
C ILE A 171 56.19 2.13 -3.37
N GLU A 172 55.66 1.09 -4.01
CA GLU A 172 56.46 0.25 -4.91
C GLU A 172 56.89 1.01 -6.17
N ALA A 173 56.04 1.90 -6.69
CA ALA A 173 56.41 2.81 -7.77
C ALA A 173 57.58 3.73 -7.39
N ALA A 174 57.61 4.26 -6.17
CA ALA A 174 58.73 5.06 -5.67
C ALA A 174 60.01 4.22 -5.51
N ARG A 175 59.88 2.96 -5.10
CA ARG A 175 61.01 2.02 -4.92
C ARG A 175 61.72 1.68 -6.22
N ILE A 176 60.97 1.52 -7.32
CA ILE A 176 61.52 1.20 -8.65
C ILE A 176 62.13 2.46 -9.32
N GLY A 177 61.96 3.65 -8.72
CA GLY A 177 62.59 4.89 -9.17
C GLY A 177 62.02 5.38 -10.50
N ASP A 178 62.87 5.72 -11.46
CA ASP A 178 62.45 6.36 -12.71
C ASP A 178 61.49 5.50 -13.55
N MET A 179 61.61 4.16 -13.52
CA MET A 179 60.70 3.28 -14.25
C MET A 179 59.30 3.19 -13.63
N GLY A 180 59.13 3.63 -12.38
CA GLY A 180 57.85 3.59 -11.65
C GLY A 180 56.99 4.85 -11.81
N LYS A 181 57.47 5.92 -12.46
CA LYS A 181 56.78 7.22 -12.53
C LYS A 181 55.34 7.14 -13.08
N GLY A 182 55.10 6.33 -14.11
CA GLY A 182 53.75 6.14 -14.67
C GLY A 182 52.80 5.43 -13.70
N PHE A 183 53.30 4.42 -12.98
CA PHE A 183 52.53 3.71 -11.95
C PHE A 183 52.21 4.61 -10.75
N ALA A 184 53.13 5.52 -10.38
CA ALA A 184 52.90 6.48 -9.30
C ALA A 184 51.72 7.42 -9.59
N VAL A 185 51.59 7.89 -10.84
CA VAL A 185 50.45 8.74 -11.27
C VAL A 185 49.14 7.99 -11.17
N ILE A 186 49.08 6.76 -11.70
CA ILE A 186 47.88 5.91 -11.64
C ILE A 186 47.48 5.63 -10.19
N ALA A 187 48.44 5.29 -9.33
CA ALA A 187 48.18 5.01 -7.91
C ALA A 187 47.64 6.25 -7.17
N THR A 188 48.11 7.44 -7.54
CA THR A 188 47.61 8.71 -6.97
C THR A 188 46.16 8.96 -7.39
N GLU A 189 45.85 8.80 -8.68
CA GLU A 189 44.50 8.97 -9.21
C GLU A 189 43.51 7.99 -8.57
N ILE A 190 43.88 6.71 -8.43
CA ILE A 190 43.04 5.70 -7.75
C ILE A 190 42.78 6.10 -6.29
N ARG A 191 43.80 6.63 -5.59
CA ARG A 191 43.67 7.07 -4.19
C ARG A 191 42.71 8.26 -4.07
N GLU A 192 42.80 9.23 -4.97
CA GLU A 192 41.88 10.37 -5.01
C GLU A 192 40.45 9.94 -5.32
N LEU A 193 40.25 9.07 -6.31
CA LEU A 193 38.92 8.53 -6.64
C LEU A 193 38.33 7.77 -5.45
N SER A 194 39.10 6.90 -4.82
CA SER A 194 38.65 6.12 -3.65
C SER A 194 38.25 7.04 -2.50
N GLY A 195 38.99 8.11 -2.26
CA GLY A 195 38.65 9.13 -1.26
C GLY A 195 37.35 9.86 -1.59
N LYS A 196 37.16 10.28 -2.84
CA LYS A 196 35.90 10.90 -3.31
C LYS A 196 34.71 9.94 -3.16
N THR A 197 34.90 8.66 -3.48
CA THR A 197 33.85 7.63 -3.30
C THR A 197 33.47 7.47 -1.84
N GLN A 198 34.42 7.45 -0.90
CA GLN A 198 34.12 7.36 0.55
C GLN A 198 33.28 8.55 1.03
N VAL A 199 33.63 9.77 0.64
CA VAL A 199 32.86 10.97 1.01
C VAL A 199 31.42 10.88 0.49
N LEU A 200 31.23 10.44 -0.76
CA LEU A 200 29.89 10.25 -1.32
C LEU A 200 29.08 9.18 -0.57
N LEU A 201 29.72 8.08 -0.15
CA LEU A 201 29.07 7.04 0.64
C LEU A 201 28.66 7.55 2.03
N ASP A 202 29.51 8.34 2.68
CA ASP A 202 29.21 9.00 3.95
C ASP A 202 28.01 9.95 3.82
N ASP A 203 27.96 10.75 2.75
CA ASP A 203 26.84 11.65 2.47
C ASP A 203 25.52 10.88 2.29
N ILE A 204 25.54 9.78 1.53
CA ILE A 204 24.36 8.92 1.34
C ILE A 204 23.92 8.30 2.66
N ALA A 205 24.86 7.79 3.47
CA ALA A 205 24.55 7.27 4.80
C ALA A 205 23.95 8.36 5.70
N GLY A 206 24.43 9.60 5.59
CA GLY A 206 23.89 10.77 6.28
C GLY A 206 22.42 11.03 5.92
N PHE A 207 22.07 10.98 4.63
CA PHE A 207 20.69 11.18 4.18
C PHE A 207 19.71 10.10 4.65
N LEU A 208 20.18 8.89 4.94
CA LEU A 208 19.32 7.80 5.41
C LEU A 208 19.07 7.83 6.91
N ARG A 209 20.00 8.39 7.69
CA ARG A 209 19.87 8.49 9.15
C ARG A 209 19.02 9.68 9.61
N HIS A 210 18.48 10.48 8.69
CA HIS A 210 17.75 11.73 8.96
C HIS A 210 16.35 11.68 8.38
#